data_AF-A0A0F9CKR1-F1
#
_entry.id   AF-A0A0F9CKR1-F1
#
_cell.length_a   1.000
_cell.length_b   1.000
_cell.length_c   1.000
_cell.angle_alpha   90.00
_cell.angle_beta   90.00
_cell.angle_gamma   90.00
#
_symmetry.space_group_name_H-M   'P 1'
#
loop_
_entity.id
_entity.type
_entity.pdbx_description
1 polymer ?
#
loop_
_entity_poly.entity_id
_entity_poly.type
_entity_poly.pdbx_seq_one_letter_code
_entity_poly.pdbx_strand_id
1 'polypeptide(L)'
;MAIVFKSFITQVIKPGYFYIKPLLPRKGKLLLAADPKSFKSMLALNIAYSLCEGSLVMDTFPVSGPKRVLLIEQEVGPERLVQRLTDIHGARKGMKVLDNFWITSRDLDCRLDTKSG
;
A
#
# COMPACT_ATOMS: atom_id res chain seq x y z
N MET A 1 12.54 -28.61 22.35
CA MET A 1 11.31 -27.86 21.94
C MET A 1 10.80 -26.90 23.01
N ALA A 2 10.64 -27.31 24.27
CA ALA A 2 10.05 -26.48 25.34
C ALA A 2 10.78 -25.15 25.63
N ILE A 3 12.11 -25.11 25.47
CA ILE A 3 12.94 -23.90 25.72
C ILE A 3 12.66 -22.81 24.68
N VAL A 4 12.50 -23.19 23.41
CA VAL A 4 12.20 -22.25 22.30
C VAL A 4 10.83 -21.61 22.50
N PHE A 5 9.84 -22.44 22.84
CA PHE A 5 8.47 -21.99 23.10
C PHE A 5 8.44 -21.00 24.27
N LYS A 6 9.07 -21.34 25.40
CA LYS A 6 9.16 -20.46 26.57
C LYS A 6 9.81 -19.12 26.23
N SER A 7 10.88 -19.11 25.43
CA SER A 7 11.54 -17.87 25.00
C SER A 7 10.63 -16.96 24.16
N PHE A 8 9.80 -17.55 23.30
CA PHE A 8 8.89 -16.80 22.42
C PHE A 8 7.76 -16.12 23.20
N ILE A 9 7.13 -16.82 24.16
CA ILE A 9 6.05 -16.24 24.99
C ILE A 9 6.57 -15.20 25.98
N THR A 10 7.83 -15.30 26.41
CA THR A 10 8.47 -14.31 27.29
C THR A 10 9.06 -13.11 26.54
N GLN A 11 9.06 -13.12 25.21
CA GLN A 11 9.50 -11.94 24.47
C GLN A 11 8.53 -10.80 24.71
N VAL A 12 9.05 -9.70 25.23
CA VAL A 12 8.39 -8.40 25.14
C VAL A 12 8.32 -8.06 23.66
N ILE A 13 7.21 -8.40 23.02
CA ILE A 13 6.92 -7.98 21.64
C ILE A 13 6.80 -6.46 21.72
N LYS A 14 7.89 -5.75 21.39
CA LYS A 14 7.85 -4.30 21.20
C LYS A 14 6.68 -4.03 20.25
N PRO A 15 5.74 -3.12 20.59
CA PRO A 15 4.60 -2.83 19.73
C PRO A 15 5.12 -2.64 18.32
N GLY A 16 4.73 -3.53 17.40
CA GLY A 16 5.21 -3.47 16.04
C GLY A 16 4.92 -2.06 15.52
N TYR A 17 5.96 -1.31 15.15
CA TYR A 17 5.74 -0.02 14.50
C TYR A 17 4.95 -0.29 13.23
N PHE A 18 3.77 0.32 13.06
CA PHE A 18 2.96 0.14 11.85
C PHE A 18 3.31 1.22 10.83
N TYR A 19 3.27 0.89 9.54
CA TYR A 19 3.10 1.91 8.51
C TYR A 19 1.66 2.40 8.49
N ILE A 20 0.69 1.49 8.61
CA ILE A 20 -0.75 1.79 8.75
C ILE A 20 -1.27 0.97 9.94
N LYS A 21 -1.75 1.59 11.01
CA LYS A 21 -2.20 0.85 12.20
C LYS A 21 -3.69 0.47 12.08
N PRO A 22 -4.09 -0.80 12.32
CA PRO A 22 -3.28 -2.00 12.54
C PRO A 22 -3.02 -2.81 11.24
N LEU A 23 -3.31 -2.25 10.06
CA LEU A 23 -3.35 -2.99 8.79
C LEU A 23 -2.00 -3.44 8.25
N LEU A 24 -0.97 -2.58 8.34
CA LEU A 24 0.34 -2.81 7.73
C LEU A 24 1.46 -2.60 8.76
N PRO A 25 1.97 -3.68 9.39
CA PRO A 25 3.13 -3.58 10.27
C PRO A 25 4.40 -3.26 9.47
N ARG A 26 5.36 -2.58 10.09
CA ARG A 26 6.67 -2.28 9.49
C ARG A 26 7.39 -3.59 9.17
N LYS A 27 7.96 -3.69 7.96
CA LYS A 27 8.52 -4.93 7.38
C LYS A 27 7.50 -6.07 7.16
N GLY A 28 6.21 -5.82 7.39
CA GLY A 28 5.14 -6.75 7.06
C GLY A 28 4.69 -6.62 5.60
N LYS A 29 3.76 -7.49 5.21
CA LYS A 29 3.09 -7.47 3.91
C LYS A 29 1.58 -7.38 4.15
N LEU A 30 0.90 -6.59 3.35
CA LEU A 30 -0.56 -6.52 3.29
C LEU A 30 -1.00 -7.04 1.93
N LEU A 31 -1.94 -7.97 1.92
CA LEU A 31 -2.57 -8.49 0.70
C LEU A 31 -4.01 -7.97 0.62
N LEU A 32 -4.36 -7.37 -0.50
CA LEU A 32 -5.74 -6.96 -0.81
C LEU A 32 -6.29 -7.91 -1.89
N ALA A 33 -7.23 -8.76 -1.50
CA ALA A 33 -7.90 -9.71 -2.39
C ALA A 33 -9.40 -9.43 -2.43
N ALA A 34 -9.98 -9.53 -3.62
CA ALA A 34 -11.39 -9.35 -3.94
C ALA A 34 -11.60 -9.83 -5.38
N ASP A 35 -12.84 -9.82 -5.87
CA ASP A 35 -13.12 -10.16 -7.26
C ASP A 35 -12.68 -9.07 -8.26
N PRO A 36 -12.48 -9.40 -9.55
CA PRO A 36 -12.23 -8.40 -10.58
C PRO A 36 -13.28 -7.29 -10.57
N LYS A 37 -12.86 -6.06 -10.87
CA LYS A 37 -13.72 -4.86 -10.89
C LYS A 37 -14.30 -4.44 -9.52
N SER A 38 -13.91 -5.06 -8.41
CA SER A 38 -14.25 -4.61 -7.04
C SER A 38 -13.40 -3.43 -6.54
N PHE A 39 -12.91 -2.57 -7.45
CA PHE A 39 -12.15 -1.35 -7.12
C PHE A 39 -10.84 -1.54 -6.33
N LYS A 40 -10.25 -2.75 -6.31
CA LYS A 40 -8.99 -3.04 -5.61
C LYS A 40 -7.85 -2.08 -5.97
N SER A 41 -7.67 -1.77 -7.26
CA SER A 41 -6.63 -0.85 -7.71
C SER A 41 -6.86 0.58 -7.19
N MET A 42 -8.12 1.02 -7.09
CA MET A 42 -8.47 2.33 -6.53
C MET A 42 -8.19 2.39 -5.04
N LEU A 43 -8.52 1.31 -4.31
CA LEU A 43 -8.18 1.19 -2.89
C LEU A 43 -6.66 1.21 -2.67
N ALA A 44 -5.90 0.45 -3.47
CA ALA A 44 -4.45 0.43 -3.40
C ALA A 44 -3.83 1.81 -3.68
N LEU A 45 -4.33 2.53 -4.69
CA LEU A 45 -3.94 3.92 -4.96
C LEU A 45 -4.27 4.85 -3.79
N ASN A 46 -5.46 4.72 -3.19
CA ASN A 46 -5.86 5.55 -2.05
C ASN A 46 -4.93 5.32 -0.84
N ILE A 47 -4.60 4.06 -0.57
CA ILE A 47 -3.62 3.69 0.47
C ILE A 47 -2.25 4.31 0.17
N ALA A 48 -1.79 4.25 -1.08
CA ALA A 48 -0.51 4.84 -1.48
C ALA A 48 -0.46 6.35 -1.23
N TYR A 49 -1.53 7.08 -1.59
CA TYR A 49 -1.62 8.51 -1.30
C TYR A 49 -1.61 8.79 0.21
N SER A 50 -2.41 8.08 1.00
CA SER A 50 -2.42 8.26 2.47
C SER A 50 -1.06 7.96 3.10
N LEU A 51 -0.35 6.94 2.62
CA LEU A 51 1.02 6.64 3.05
C LEU A 51 1.98 7.80 2.75
N CYS A 52 1.88 8.40 1.57
CA CYS A 52 2.74 9.50 1.18
C CYS A 52 2.44 10.79 1.94
N GLU A 53 1.17 11.09 2.20
CA GLU A 53 0.75 12.26 2.98
C GLU A 53 0.95 12.08 4.48
N GLY A 54 1.01 10.84 4.96
CA GLY A 54 0.91 10.55 6.39
C GLY A 54 -0.50 10.73 6.96
N SER A 55 -1.53 10.73 6.10
CA SER A 55 -2.93 10.91 6.47
C SER A 55 -3.62 9.58 6.81
N LEU A 56 -4.89 9.63 7.20
CA LEU A 56 -5.67 8.42 7.48
C LEU A 56 -5.92 7.64 6.18
N VAL A 57 -5.87 6.31 6.26
CA VAL A 57 -6.38 5.40 5.23
C VAL A 57 -7.88 5.19 5.48
N MET A 58 -8.71 5.42 4.47
CA MET A 58 -10.18 5.31 4.55
C MET A 58 -10.78 6.09 5.74
N ASP A 59 -10.20 7.25 6.05
CA ASP A 59 -10.57 8.11 7.20
C ASP A 59 -10.58 7.40 8.57
N THR A 60 -9.96 6.23 8.66
CA THR A 60 -10.08 5.33 9.82
C THR A 60 -8.73 4.89 10.35
N PHE A 61 -7.81 4.47 9.47
CA PHE A 61 -6.58 3.80 9.88
C PHE A 61 -5.39 4.75 9.83
N PRO A 62 -4.75 5.08 10.96
CA PRO A 62 -3.67 6.07 10.99
C PRO A 62 -2.37 5.55 10.38
N VAL A 63 -1.74 6.42 9.58
CA VAL A 63 -0.38 6.25 9.08
C VAL A 63 0.62 6.84 10.07
N SER A 64 1.76 6.21 10.26
CA SER A 64 2.83 6.68 11.16
C SER A 64 3.64 7.87 10.62
N GLY A 65 3.01 8.73 9.82
CA GLY A 65 3.59 9.87 9.12
C GLY A 65 4.02 9.58 7.67
N PRO A 66 4.36 10.63 6.89
CA PRO A 66 4.67 10.54 5.45
C PRO A 66 5.71 9.47 5.10
N LYS A 67 5.56 8.85 3.93
CA LYS A 67 6.45 7.79 3.40
C LYS A 67 6.72 8.02 1.92
N ARG A 68 7.89 7.57 1.45
CA ARG A 68 8.17 7.43 0.02
C ARG A 68 7.52 6.13 -0.48
N VAL A 69 6.69 6.22 -1.51
CA VAL A 69 5.95 5.07 -2.07
C VAL A 69 6.26 4.93 -3.55
N LEU A 70 6.56 3.70 -3.96
CA LEU A 70 6.60 3.27 -5.35
C LEU A 70 5.35 2.43 -5.62
N LEU A 71 4.52 2.87 -6.56
CA LEU A 71 3.42 2.08 -7.10
C LEU A 71 3.85 1.41 -8.40
N ILE A 72 3.74 0.09 -8.45
CA ILE A 72 3.96 -0.71 -9.66
C ILE A 72 2.59 -1.22 -10.12
N GLU A 73 2.17 -0.81 -11.31
CA GLU A 73 0.90 -1.19 -11.94
C GLU A 73 1.19 -2.13 -13.12
N GLN A 74 0.51 -3.28 -13.22
CA GLN A 74 0.83 -4.30 -14.23
C GLN A 74 -0.30 -4.61 -15.23
N GLU A 75 -1.53 -4.14 -14.99
CA GLU A 75 -2.72 -4.58 -15.76
C GLU A 75 -3.26 -3.52 -16.72
N VAL A 76 -3.57 -2.31 -16.22
CA VAL A 76 -4.41 -1.35 -16.94
C VAL A 76 -3.67 -0.45 -17.92
N GLY A 77 -2.35 -0.30 -17.74
CA GLY A 77 -1.51 0.53 -18.60
C GLY A 77 -1.57 2.03 -18.28
N PRO A 78 -0.70 2.82 -18.92
CA PRO A 78 -0.43 4.20 -18.52
C PRO A 78 -1.63 5.14 -18.66
N GLU A 79 -2.41 5.06 -19.74
CA GLU A 79 -3.55 5.96 -19.97
C GLU A 79 -4.62 5.83 -18.87
N ARG A 80 -5.04 4.60 -18.57
CA ARG A 80 -6.02 4.33 -17.51
C ARG A 80 -5.47 4.65 -16.12
N LEU A 81 -4.17 4.48 -15.91
CA LEU A 81 -3.52 4.86 -14.67
C LEU A 81 -3.55 6.38 -14.45
N VAL A 82 -3.25 7.18 -15.48
CA VAL A 82 -3.36 8.64 -15.45
C VAL A 82 -4.80 9.08 -15.13
N GLN A 83 -5.79 8.43 -15.73
CA GLN A 83 -7.20 8.70 -15.43
C GLN A 83 -7.52 8.46 -13.95
N ARG A 84 -7.17 7.28 -13.40
CA ARG A 84 -7.39 6.95 -11.99
C ARG A 84 -6.67 7.88 -11.02
N LEU A 85 -5.47 8.32 -11.38
CA LEU A 85 -4.71 9.29 -10.60
C LEU A 85 -5.41 10.65 -10.60
N THR A 86 -5.93 11.07 -11.74
CA THR A 86 -6.72 12.31 -11.87
C THR A 86 -7.96 12.26 -10.99
N ASP A 87 -8.69 11.13 -11.01
CA ASP A 87 -9.89 10.93 -10.19
C ASP A 87 -9.57 11.03 -8.70
N ILE A 88 -8.51 10.36 -8.22
CA ILE A 88 -8.10 10.41 -6.82
C ILE A 88 -7.59 11.78 -6.43
N HIS A 89 -6.82 12.44 -7.29
CA HIS A 89 -6.30 13.77 -7.02
C HIS A 89 -7.42 14.80 -6.92
N GLY A 90 -8.43 14.71 -7.78
CA GLY A 90 -9.64 15.52 -7.70
C GLY A 90 -10.43 15.27 -6.41
N ALA A 91 -10.63 14.00 -6.05
CA ALA A 91 -11.31 13.63 -4.80
C ALA A 91 -10.58 14.13 -3.55
N ARG A 92 -9.24 14.23 -3.61
CA ARG A 92 -8.38 14.74 -2.53
C ARG A 92 -8.16 16.25 -2.58
N LYS A 93 -8.99 16.99 -3.32
CA LYS A 93 -8.97 18.46 -3.42
C LYS A 93 -7.60 19.03 -3.86
N GLY A 94 -6.85 18.28 -4.66
CA GLY A 94 -5.62 18.79 -5.28
C GLY A 94 -4.37 18.81 -4.37
N MET A 95 -4.38 18.17 -3.20
CA MET A 95 -3.14 17.97 -2.44
C MET A 95 -2.14 17.17 -3.29
N LYS A 96 -1.06 17.83 -3.71
CA LYS A 96 -0.01 17.23 -4.54
C LYS A 96 0.93 16.45 -3.65
N VAL A 97 0.95 15.14 -3.87
CA VAL A 97 1.77 14.16 -3.14
C VAL A 97 3.13 13.92 -3.83
N LEU A 98 3.48 14.81 -4.77
CA LEU A 98 4.42 14.54 -5.87
C LEU A 98 5.85 14.26 -5.42
N ASP A 99 6.30 14.79 -4.28
CA ASP A 99 7.70 14.64 -3.87
C ASP A 99 8.01 13.24 -3.32
N ASN A 100 6.98 12.49 -2.90
CA ASN A 100 7.12 11.19 -2.24
C ASN A 100 6.47 10.04 -3.00
N PHE A 101 5.93 10.29 -4.20
CA PHE A 101 5.14 9.30 -4.92
C PHE A 101 5.70 9.03 -6.32
N TRP A 102 6.22 7.82 -6.51
CA TRP A 102 6.72 7.31 -7.79
C TRP A 102 5.79 6.24 -8.32
N ILE A 103 5.60 6.22 -9.63
CA ILE A 103 4.68 5.31 -10.29
C ILE A 103 5.35 4.75 -11.53
N THR A 104 5.25 3.44 -11.71
CA THR A 104 5.62 2.74 -12.94
C THR A 104 4.47 1.84 -13.38
N SER A 105 4.25 1.72 -14.70
CA SER A 105 3.21 0.87 -15.28
C SER A 105 3.85 -0.04 -16.33
N ARG A 106 3.46 -1.32 -16.31
CA ARG A 106 3.97 -2.36 -17.23
C ARG A 106 5.50 -2.46 -17.22
N ASP A 107 6.08 -2.42 -16.03
CA ASP A 107 7.49 -2.72 -15.86
C ASP A 107 7.70 -4.22 -16.13
N LEU A 108 8.13 -4.54 -17.36
CA LEU A 108 8.33 -5.90 -17.85
C LEU A 108 9.50 -6.62 -17.15
N ASP A 109 10.42 -5.87 -16.54
CA ASP A 109 11.52 -6.41 -15.74
C ASP A 109 11.05 -6.79 -14.33
N CYS A 110 9.95 -6.19 -13.86
CA CYS A 110 9.30 -6.51 -12.59
C CYS A 110 8.07 -7.42 -12.79
N ARG A 111 8.29 -8.64 -13.29
CA ARG A 111 7.23 -9.65 -13.41
C ARG A 111 6.76 -10.13 -12.03
N LEU A 112 5.54 -9.77 -11.67
CA LEU A 112 4.83 -10.29 -10.49
C LEU A 112 3.90 -11.46 -10.83
N ASP A 113 3.61 -11.68 -12.12
CA ASP A 113 2.77 -12.76 -12.60
C ASP A 113 3.57 -14.06 -12.77
N THR A 114 2.92 -15.17 -12.42
CA THR A 114 3.33 -16.50 -12.88
C THR A 114 2.52 -16.86 -14.13
N LYS A 115 2.84 -17.96 -14.83
CA LYS A 115 2.05 -18.42 -16.00
C LYS A 115 0.56 -18.65 -15.70
N SER A 116 0.18 -18.60 -14.43
CA SER A 116 -1.16 -18.88 -13.90
C SER A 116 -1.95 -17.62 -13.51
N GLY A 117 -1.38 -16.41 -13.67
CA GLY A 117 -1.84 -15.21 -12.97
C GLY A 117 -1.15 -15.13 -11.62
#